data_AF-A0A7S0WEJ5-F1
#
_entry.id   AF-A0A7S0WEJ5-F1
#
_cell.length_a   1.000
_cell.length_b   1.000
_cell.length_c   1.000
_cell.angle_alpha   90.00
_cell.angle_beta   90.00
_cell.angle_gamma   90.00
#
_symmetry.space_group_name_H-M   'P 1'
#
loop_
_entity.id
_entity.type
_entity.pdbx_description
1 polymer ?
#
loop_
_entity_poly.entity_id
_entity_poly.type
_entity_poly.pdbx_seq_one_letter_code
_entity_poly.pdbx_strand_id
1 'polypeptide(L)'
;WSNPGFFSAPPYYPPPTDGFAPIPLDGTAGVDLLIEYIEICRDYPAPFSSVRGHIWKLVGHWLAELVEFRDELNSSNGSSVSMESILDWAKRLRAAVKNIETSNEGRRRPIPKKTERALAREAAEEAKRAAIAESQREEDALKEIEANSSAIDTNKRQKIDTPQPATA
;
A
#
# COMPACT_ATOMS: atom_id res chain seq x y z
N TRP A 1 -4.11 13.63 24.47
CA TRP A 1 -3.96 12.43 25.31
C TRP A 1 -3.09 11.42 24.59
N SER A 2 -2.05 10.94 25.26
CA SER A 2 -0.93 10.17 24.69
C SER A 2 -1.35 8.81 24.14
N ASN A 3 -0.66 8.34 23.10
CA ASN A 3 -0.81 7.01 22.51
C ASN A 3 -0.35 5.94 23.54
N PRO A 4 -1.14 4.90 23.87
CA PRO A 4 -0.65 3.82 24.75
C PRO A 4 0.52 3.06 24.14
N GLY A 5 0.62 3.02 22.81
CA GLY A 5 1.81 2.55 22.10
C GLY A 5 2.88 3.62 21.90
N PHE A 6 2.84 4.77 22.59
CA PHE A 6 3.80 5.88 22.38
C PHE A 6 5.24 5.46 22.69
N PHE A 7 5.45 4.65 23.71
CA PHE A 7 6.78 4.12 24.03
C PHE A 7 7.24 3.01 23.07
N SER A 8 6.30 2.48 22.27
CA SER A 8 6.55 1.50 21.21
C SER A 8 6.61 2.13 19.82
N ALA A 9 6.16 3.38 19.66
CA ALA A 9 6.16 4.16 18.43
C ALA A 9 7.18 5.30 18.52
N PRO A 10 8.40 5.14 17.99
CA PRO A 10 9.47 6.08 18.26
C PRO A 10 9.86 6.88 17.00
N PRO A 11 10.17 8.18 17.13
CA PRO A 11 11.02 8.87 16.15
C PRO A 11 12.47 8.36 16.15
N TYR A 12 12.78 7.34 16.96
CA TYR A 12 14.13 6.84 17.25
C TYR A 12 14.41 5.39 16.80
N TYR A 13 13.45 4.66 16.22
CA TYR A 13 13.78 3.37 15.61
C TYR A 13 14.36 3.57 14.21
N PRO A 14 15.35 2.76 13.81
CA PRO A 14 15.74 2.70 12.42
C PRO A 14 14.50 2.33 11.57
N PRO A 15 14.30 2.99 10.42
CA PRO A 15 13.21 2.65 9.53
C PRO A 15 13.24 1.15 9.23
N PRO A 16 12.08 0.47 9.20
CA PRO A 16 12.06 -0.96 8.97
C PRO A 16 12.79 -1.37 7.69
N THR A 17 13.65 -2.38 7.78
CA THR A 17 14.46 -2.87 6.64
C THR A 17 13.65 -3.55 5.56
N ASP A 18 12.38 -3.85 5.83
CA ASP A 18 11.44 -4.52 4.94
C ASP A 18 10.63 -3.54 4.07
N GLY A 19 10.89 -2.23 4.17
CA GLY A 19 10.27 -1.20 3.32
C GLY A 19 8.82 -0.86 3.69
N PHE A 20 8.29 -1.43 4.77
CA PHE A 20 6.95 -1.12 5.28
C PHE A 20 6.97 0.08 6.22
N ALA A 21 5.82 0.75 6.36
CA ALA A 21 5.65 1.82 7.33
C ALA A 21 5.88 1.30 8.76
N PRO A 22 6.54 2.07 9.64
CA PRO A 22 6.76 1.64 11.02
C PRO A 22 5.43 1.47 11.75
N ILE A 23 5.25 0.30 12.37
CA ILE A 23 4.11 0.02 13.24
C ILE A 23 4.56 0.01 14.72
N PRO A 24 3.67 0.37 15.67
CA PRO A 24 4.06 0.47 17.07
C PRO A 24 4.50 -0.86 17.68
N LEU A 25 3.80 -1.94 17.36
CA LEU A 25 4.09 -3.29 17.84
C LEU A 25 3.76 -4.28 16.72
N ASP A 26 4.69 -5.21 16.47
CA ASP A 26 4.49 -6.28 15.49
C ASP A 26 3.63 -7.40 16.08
N GLY A 27 2.86 -8.07 15.22
CA GLY A 27 2.22 -9.33 15.58
C GLY A 27 1.07 -9.20 16.58
N THR A 28 0.92 -10.21 17.46
CA THR A 28 -0.09 -10.17 18.53
C THR A 28 0.22 -9.16 19.63
N ALA A 29 1.46 -8.69 19.76
CA ALA A 29 1.87 -7.83 20.87
C ALA A 29 1.05 -6.53 20.96
N GLY A 30 0.69 -5.94 19.82
CA GLY A 30 -0.20 -4.77 19.77
C GLY A 30 -1.61 -5.06 20.26
N VAL A 31 -2.11 -6.27 20.02
CA VAL A 31 -3.44 -6.72 20.48
C VAL A 31 -3.41 -7.14 21.95
N ASP A 32 -2.32 -7.76 22.41
CA ASP A 32 -2.09 -8.10 23.82
C ASP A 32 -2.13 -6.83 24.68
N LEU A 33 -1.39 -5.79 24.27
CA LEU A 33 -1.42 -4.49 24.95
C LEU A 33 -2.81 -3.83 24.90
N LEU A 34 -3.55 -4.02 23.81
CA LEU A 34 -4.91 -3.51 23.72
C LEU A 34 -5.85 -4.21 24.71
N ILE A 35 -5.73 -5.52 24.89
CA ILE A 35 -6.51 -6.29 25.86
C ILE A 35 -6.24 -5.78 27.28
N GLU A 36 -4.97 -5.65 27.67
CA GLU A 36 -4.58 -5.10 28.96
C GLU A 36 -5.15 -3.69 29.17
N TYR A 37 -5.07 -2.84 28.14
CA TYR A 37 -5.63 -1.49 28.18
C TYR A 37 -7.15 -1.49 28.39
N ILE A 38 -7.90 -2.38 27.73
CA ILE A 38 -9.36 -2.49 27.90
C ILE A 38 -9.71 -3.00 29.30
N GLU A 39 -8.93 -3.94 29.84
CA GLU A 39 -9.11 -4.43 31.22
C GLU A 39 -8.93 -3.31 32.25
N ILE A 40 -7.91 -2.45 32.08
CA ILE A 40 -7.76 -1.24 32.91
C ILE A 40 -8.96 -0.30 32.73
N CYS A 41 -9.44 -0.10 31.50
CA CYS A 41 -10.61 0.74 31.23
C CYS A 41 -11.92 0.18 31.81
N ARG A 42 -11.96 -1.11 32.15
CA ARG A 42 -13.09 -1.74 32.85
C ARG A 42 -13.14 -1.29 34.31
N ASP A 43 -11.99 -1.27 34.97
CA ASP A 43 -11.86 -0.85 36.38
C ASP A 43 -11.90 0.68 36.52
N TYR A 44 -11.39 1.39 35.51
CA TYR A 44 -11.33 2.84 35.45
C TYR A 44 -12.00 3.36 34.16
N PRO A 45 -13.33 3.60 34.20
CA PRO A 45 -14.11 3.92 33.01
C PRO A 45 -13.58 5.16 32.27
N ALA A 46 -13.27 4.96 30.98
CA ALA A 46 -12.90 6.03 30.07
C ALA A 46 -13.99 6.24 29.00
N PRO A 47 -14.16 7.46 28.47
CA PRO A 47 -15.06 7.69 27.34
C PRO A 47 -14.68 6.81 26.14
N PHE A 48 -15.67 6.14 25.54
CA PHE A 48 -15.43 5.22 24.43
C PHE A 48 -14.74 5.90 23.24
N SER A 49 -14.98 7.20 23.00
CA SER A 49 -14.25 7.96 21.98
C SER A 49 -12.72 7.96 22.19
N SER A 50 -12.27 8.03 23.45
CA SER A 50 -10.85 7.96 23.79
C SER A 50 -10.30 6.55 23.63
N VAL A 51 -11.04 5.54 24.11
CA VAL A 51 -10.71 4.12 23.94
C VAL A 51 -10.60 3.76 22.46
N ARG A 52 -11.56 4.17 21.64
CA ARG A 52 -11.57 3.98 20.19
C ARG A 52 -10.34 4.60 19.53
N GLY A 53 -9.98 5.82 19.92
CA GLY A 53 -8.75 6.46 19.42
C GLY A 53 -7.50 5.63 19.73
N HIS A 54 -7.46 4.95 20.87
CA HIS A 54 -6.35 4.06 21.25
C HIS A 54 -6.37 2.73 20.50
N ILE A 55 -7.55 2.14 20.27
CA ILE A 55 -7.71 0.95 19.40
C ILE A 55 -7.08 1.22 18.03
N TRP A 56 -7.44 2.32 17.38
CA TRP A 56 -6.89 2.66 16.05
C TRP A 56 -5.37 2.87 16.07
N LYS A 57 -4.81 3.44 17.14
CA LYS A 57 -3.37 3.63 17.26
C LYS A 57 -2.61 2.32 17.49
N LEU A 58 -3.17 1.39 18.25
CA LEU A 58 -2.52 0.12 18.57
C LEU A 58 -2.64 -0.92 17.47
N VAL A 59 -3.85 -1.08 16.89
CA VAL A 59 -4.16 -2.19 15.97
C VAL A 59 -4.71 -1.74 14.63
N GLY A 60 -4.76 -0.43 14.35
CA GLY A 60 -5.34 0.10 13.11
C GLY A 60 -4.68 -0.42 11.83
N HIS A 61 -3.39 -0.80 11.90
CA HIS A 61 -2.69 -1.45 10.79
C HIS A 61 -3.29 -2.82 10.48
N TRP A 62 -3.63 -3.64 11.48
CA TRP A 62 -4.31 -4.92 11.29
C TRP A 62 -5.73 -4.75 10.76
N LEU A 63 -6.44 -3.70 11.18
CA LEU A 63 -7.79 -3.37 10.69
C LEU A 63 -7.83 -3.00 9.19
N ALA A 64 -6.68 -2.69 8.57
CA ALA A 64 -6.61 -2.47 7.13
C ALA A 64 -6.72 -3.78 6.33
N GLU A 65 -6.29 -4.90 6.89
CA GLU A 65 -6.39 -6.23 6.30
C GLU A 65 -7.63 -6.99 6.76
N LEU A 66 -7.88 -6.95 8.08
CA LEU A 66 -9.00 -7.59 8.78
C LEU A 66 -10.22 -6.66 8.78
N VAL A 67 -10.78 -6.46 7.59
CA VAL A 67 -11.84 -5.49 7.31
C VAL A 67 -13.12 -5.78 8.10
N GLU A 68 -13.43 -7.04 8.35
CA GLU A 68 -14.57 -7.48 9.16
C GLU A 68 -14.50 -6.91 10.59
N PHE A 69 -13.33 -6.93 11.22
CA PHE A 69 -13.12 -6.35 12.55
C PHE A 69 -13.21 -4.83 12.54
N ARG A 70 -12.75 -4.21 11.45
CA ARG A 70 -12.85 -2.76 11.24
C ARG A 70 -14.30 -2.32 11.13
N ASP A 71 -15.10 -3.07 10.38
CA ASP A 71 -16.49 -2.75 10.12
C ASP A 71 -17.34 -3.00 11.38
N GLU A 72 -17.09 -4.08 12.14
CA GLU A 72 -17.66 -4.29 13.47
C GLU A 72 -17.37 -3.11 14.42
N LEU A 73 -16.10 -2.66 14.49
CA LEU A 73 -15.70 -1.52 15.31
C LEU A 73 -16.37 -0.23 14.82
N ASN A 74 -16.54 -0.05 13.51
CA ASN A 74 -17.19 1.13 12.95
C ASN A 74 -18.70 1.16 13.17
N SER A 75 -19.36 0.01 13.22
CA SER A 75 -20.76 -0.12 13.58
C SER A 75 -21.01 0.12 15.07
N SER A 76 -20.01 -0.11 15.92
CA SER A 76 -20.06 0.24 17.34
C SER A 76 -19.93 1.76 17.54
N ASN A 77 -21.04 2.49 17.45
CA ASN A 77 -21.08 3.94 17.66
C ASN A 77 -22.02 4.30 18.82
N GLY A 78 -21.54 5.08 19.78
CA GLY A 78 -22.35 5.69 20.82
C GLY A 78 -21.94 5.36 22.25
N SER A 79 -22.76 5.81 23.20
CA SER A 79 -22.62 5.64 24.65
C SER A 79 -23.05 4.25 25.17
N SER A 80 -23.55 3.37 24.30
CA SER A 80 -24.06 2.03 24.64
C SER A 80 -23.04 0.90 24.49
N VAL A 81 -21.80 1.20 24.09
CA VAL A 81 -20.75 0.20 23.93
C VAL A 81 -20.19 -0.18 25.29
N SER A 82 -20.31 -1.45 25.67
CA SER A 82 -19.72 -1.97 26.92
C SER A 82 -18.24 -2.32 26.74
N MET A 83 -17.43 -2.13 27.79
CA MET A 83 -16.02 -2.55 27.76
C MET A 83 -15.88 -4.06 27.60
N GLU A 84 -16.85 -4.84 28.08
CA GLU A 84 -16.88 -6.30 27.93
C GLU A 84 -17.05 -6.72 26.46
N SER A 85 -17.90 -6.03 25.68
CA SER A 85 -18.06 -6.35 24.25
C SER A 85 -16.80 -6.00 23.45
N ILE A 86 -16.13 -4.90 23.82
CA ILE A 86 -14.85 -4.50 23.22
C ILE A 86 -13.72 -5.46 23.60
N LEU A 87 -13.73 -6.00 24.82
CA LEU A 87 -12.78 -7.01 25.26
C LEU A 87 -12.96 -8.34 24.51
N ASP A 88 -14.20 -8.78 24.29
CA ASP A 88 -14.49 -9.95 23.46
C ASP A 88 -14.01 -9.74 22.01
N TRP A 89 -14.33 -8.59 21.44
CA TRP A 89 -13.85 -8.20 20.11
C TRP A 89 -12.32 -8.23 20.01
N ALA A 90 -11.61 -7.69 21.01
CA ALA A 90 -10.15 -7.69 21.04
C ALA A 90 -9.56 -9.11 21.14
N LYS A 91 -10.20 -10.00 21.90
CA LYS A 91 -9.80 -11.42 21.99
C LYS A 91 -9.99 -12.16 20.67
N ARG A 92 -11.09 -11.90 19.96
CA ARG A 92 -11.31 -12.43 18.60
C ARG A 92 -10.28 -11.91 17.60
N LEU A 93 -9.97 -10.61 17.66
CA LEU A 93 -8.93 -10.00 16.84
C LEU A 93 -7.57 -10.66 17.09
N ARG A 94 -7.22 -10.87 18.36
CA ARG A 94 -5.99 -11.55 18.75
C ARG A 94 -5.89 -12.94 18.16
N ALA A 95 -6.99 -13.71 18.21
CA ALA A 95 -7.02 -15.05 17.62
C ALA A 95 -6.79 -15.01 16.10
N ALA A 96 -7.39 -14.05 15.40
CA ALA A 96 -7.18 -13.85 13.96
C ALA A 96 -5.71 -13.51 13.65
N VAL A 97 -5.11 -12.55 14.37
CA VAL A 97 -3.69 -12.19 14.19
C VAL A 97 -2.78 -13.36 14.52
N LYS A 98 -3.04 -14.09 15.61
CA LYS A 98 -2.25 -15.28 15.97
C LYS A 98 -2.34 -16.37 14.90
N ASN A 99 -3.50 -16.55 14.27
CA ASN A 99 -3.63 -17.48 13.16
C ASN A 99 -2.75 -17.06 11.98
N ILE A 100 -2.68 -15.77 11.65
CA ILE A 100 -1.77 -15.26 10.60
C ILE A 100 -0.30 -15.51 10.97
N GLU A 101 0.08 -15.28 12.23
CA GLU A 101 1.45 -15.51 12.69
C GLU A 101 1.86 -17.00 12.67
N THR A 102 0.94 -17.89 13.04
CA THR A 102 1.24 -19.32 13.25
C THR A 102 0.96 -20.16 12.00
N SER A 103 0.13 -19.67 11.08
CA SER A 103 -0.15 -20.32 9.80
C SER A 103 1.01 -20.17 8.80
N ASN A 104 0.84 -20.74 7.60
CA ASN A 104 1.86 -20.81 6.54
C ASN A 104 2.48 -19.46 6.14
N GLU A 105 1.90 -18.33 6.52
CA GLU A 105 2.44 -17.01 6.21
C GLU A 105 3.57 -16.59 7.15
N GLY A 106 3.62 -17.10 8.39
CA GLY A 106 4.66 -16.77 9.38
C GLY A 106 4.79 -15.26 9.65
N ARG A 107 3.74 -14.50 9.36
CA ARG A 107 3.81 -13.06 9.14
C ARG A 107 3.35 -12.31 10.38
N ARG A 108 4.12 -11.28 10.75
CA ARG A 108 3.85 -10.43 11.92
C ARG A 108 3.35 -9.02 11.57
N ARG A 109 3.12 -8.73 10.29
CA ARG A 109 2.69 -7.41 9.82
C ARG A 109 1.56 -7.53 8.82
N PRO A 110 0.56 -6.64 8.82
CA PRO A 110 -0.57 -6.71 7.90
C PRO A 110 -0.16 -6.48 6.45
N ILE A 111 -0.87 -7.13 5.52
CA ILE A 111 -0.84 -6.89 4.08
C ILE A 111 -2.20 -6.25 3.77
N PRO A 112 -2.26 -4.92 3.63
CA PRO A 112 -3.52 -4.26 3.31
C PRO A 112 -4.08 -4.82 2.00
N LYS A 113 -5.34 -5.29 2.03
CA LYS A 113 -6.02 -5.70 0.81
C LYS A 113 -6.15 -4.48 -0.10
N LYS A 114 -5.55 -4.53 -1.30
CA LYS A 114 -5.78 -3.50 -2.32
C LYS A 114 -7.27 -3.49 -2.64
N THR A 115 -7.90 -2.33 -2.51
CA THR A 115 -9.30 -2.18 -2.88
C THR A 115 -9.48 -2.39 -4.39
N GLU A 116 -10.66 -2.81 -4.84
CA GLU A 116 -10.98 -2.94 -6.28
C GLU A 116 -10.67 -1.65 -7.04
N ARG A 117 -10.90 -0.49 -6.42
CA ARG A 117 -10.57 0.82 -6.98
C ARG A 117 -9.06 1.05 -7.12
N ALA A 118 -8.26 0.56 -6.16
CA ALA A 118 -6.81 0.64 -6.24
C ALA A 118 -6.25 -0.30 -7.32
N LEU A 119 -6.80 -1.51 -7.44
CA LEU A 119 -6.48 -2.46 -8.50
C LEU A 119 -6.86 -1.92 -9.89
N ALA A 120 -8.03 -1.30 -10.01
CA ALA A 120 -8.48 -0.67 -11.26
C ALA A 120 -7.60 0.53 -11.66
N ARG A 121 -7.11 1.31 -10.68
CA ARG A 121 -6.17 2.41 -10.96
C ARG A 121 -4.81 1.89 -11.45
N GLU A 122 -4.31 0.82 -10.85
CA GLU A 122 -3.06 0.18 -11.24
C GLU A 122 -3.17 -0.42 -12.65
N ALA A 123 -4.27 -1.11 -12.97
CA ALA A 123 -4.56 -1.60 -14.31
C ALA A 123 -4.68 -0.46 -15.34
N ALA A 124 -5.27 0.67 -14.97
CA ALA A 124 -5.36 1.84 -15.84
C ALA A 124 -4.00 2.51 -16.07
N GLU A 125 -3.12 2.55 -15.07
CA GLU A 125 -1.75 3.06 -15.21
C GLU A 125 -0.88 2.12 -16.05
N GLU A 126 -1.05 0.80 -15.90
CA GLU A 126 -0.38 -0.20 -16.72
C GLU A 126 -0.84 -0.15 -18.18
N ALA A 127 -2.15 0.00 -18.42
CA ALA A 127 -2.69 0.22 -19.77
C ALA A 127 -2.15 1.51 -20.41
N LYS A 128 -2.01 2.60 -19.64
CA LYS A 128 -1.39 3.84 -20.13
C LYS A 128 0.08 3.64 -20.48
N ARG A 129 0.84 2.93 -19.65
CA ARG A 129 2.25 2.62 -19.93
C ARG A 129 2.40 1.75 -21.18
N ALA A 130 1.52 0.76 -21.37
CA ALA A 130 1.50 -0.08 -22.56
C ALA A 130 1.19 0.75 -23.82
N ALA A 131 0.22 1.66 -23.75
CA ALA A 131 -0.12 2.55 -24.87
C ALA A 131 1.02 3.51 -25.23
N ILE A 132 1.72 4.06 -24.24
CA ILE A 132 2.90 4.92 -24.46
C ILE A 132 4.03 4.11 -25.11
N ALA A 133 4.27 2.88 -24.63
CA ALA A 133 5.30 2.01 -25.20
C ALA A 133 4.99 1.60 -26.65
N GLU A 134 3.72 1.36 -27.00
CA GLU A 134 3.31 1.09 -28.39
C GLU A 134 3.49 2.33 -29.27
N SER A 135 3.03 3.50 -28.81
CA SER A 135 3.23 4.77 -29.54
C SER A 135 4.70 5.07 -29.79
N GLN A 136 5.58 4.77 -28.82
CA GLN A 136 7.02 4.92 -28.98
C GLN A 136 7.61 3.95 -30.01
N ARG A 137 7.11 2.70 -30.07
CA ARG A 137 7.50 1.75 -31.12
C ARG A 137 7.10 2.25 -32.51
N GLU A 138 5.89 2.79 -32.64
CA GLU A 138 5.41 3.35 -33.91
C GLU A 138 6.22 4.58 -34.34
N GLU A 139 6.49 5.51 -33.42
CA GLU A 139 7.31 6.70 -33.68
C GLU A 139 8.75 6.36 -34.08
N ASP A 140 9.35 5.35 -33.44
CA ASP A 140 10.70 4.89 -33.77
C ASP A 140 10.76 4.24 -35.17
N ALA A 141 9.75 3.45 -35.54
CA ALA A 141 9.63 2.88 -36.88
C ALA A 141 9.43 3.96 -37.96
N LEU A 142 8.62 4.98 -37.67
CA LEU A 142 8.41 6.13 -38.58
C LEU A 142 9.70 6.93 -38.80
N LYS A 143 10.47 7.19 -37.74
CA LYS A 143 11.77 7.86 -37.83
C LYS A 143 12.76 7.05 -38.68
N GLU A 144 12.76 5.73 -38.58
CA GLU A 144 13.64 4.88 -39.38
C GLU A 144 13.27 4.93 -40.87
N ILE A 145 11.98 4.92 -41.19
CA ILE A 145 11.50 5.08 -42.58
C ILE A 145 11.86 6.47 -43.13
N GLU A 146 11.71 7.52 -42.32
CA GLU A 146 12.05 8.90 -42.70
C GLU A 146 13.57 9.13 -42.85
N ALA A 147 14.38 8.48 -42.01
CA ALA A 147 15.83 8.46 -42.15
C ALA A 147 16.26 7.73 -43.43
N ASN A 148 15.62 6.60 -43.76
CA ASN A 148 15.90 5.87 -45.00
C ASN A 148 15.46 6.65 -46.25
N SER A 149 14.30 7.32 -46.22
CA SER A 149 13.82 8.10 -47.36
C SER A 149 14.69 9.33 -47.63
N SER A 150 15.10 10.04 -46.57
CA SER A 150 16.01 11.19 -46.68
C SER A 150 17.42 10.80 -47.16
N ALA A 151 17.93 9.62 -46.76
CA ALA A 151 19.18 9.05 -47.26
C ALA A 151 19.10 8.66 -48.76
N ILE A 152 17.96 8.13 -49.21
CA ILE A 152 17.71 7.82 -50.62
C ILE A 152 17.68 9.12 -51.45
N ASP A 153 17.01 10.16 -50.98
CA ASP A 153 16.91 11.44 -51.68
C ASP A 153 18.24 12.19 -51.78
N THR A 154 19.08 12.15 -50.73
CA THR A 154 20.43 12.74 -50.77
C THR A 154 21.35 12.03 -51.75
N ASN A 155 21.31 10.69 -51.78
CA ASN A 155 22.09 9.89 -52.73
C ASN A 155 21.65 10.13 -54.19
N LYS A 156 20.34 10.34 -54.41
CA LYS A 156 19.79 10.67 -55.73
C LYS A 156 20.24 12.05 -56.20
N ARG A 157 20.32 13.06 -55.32
CA ARG A 157 20.84 14.41 -55.66
C ARG A 157 22.33 14.38 -55.99
N GLN A 158 23.16 13.63 -55.25
CA GLN A 158 24.60 13.51 -55.53
C GLN A 158 24.90 12.87 -56.90
N LYS A 159 24.08 11.90 -57.33
CA LYS A 159 24.21 11.29 -58.67
C LYS A 159 23.83 12.23 -59.82
N ILE A 160 23.02 13.25 -59.60
CA ILE A 160 22.60 14.21 -60.63
C ILE A 160 23.66 15.31 -60.82
N ASP A 161 24.40 15.65 -59.75
CA ASP A 161 25.44 16.71 -59.76
C ASP A 161 26.84 16.22 -60.19
N THR A 162 26.99 14.94 -60.58
CA THR A 162 28.28 14.44 -61.09
C THR A 162 28.39 14.75 -62.59
N PRO A 163 29.29 15.65 -63.03
CA PRO A 163 29.38 16.02 -64.43
C PRO A 163 29.94 14.87 -65.27
N GLN A 164 29.28 14.61 -66.39
CA GLN A 164 29.66 13.57 -67.35
C GLN A 164 31.07 13.85 -67.89
N PRO A 165 32.01 12.89 -67.85
CA PRO A 165 33.37 13.13 -68.31
C PRO A 165 33.36 13.40 -69.82
N ALA A 166 33.94 14.55 -70.21
CA ALA A 166 34.09 14.96 -71.60
C ALA A 166 34.90 13.91 -72.37
N THR A 167 34.28 13.31 -73.38
CA THR A 167 34.89 12.36 -74.31
C THR A 167 35.88 13.10 -75.21
N ALA A 168 37.14 12.66 -75.19
CA ALA A 168 38.19 13.02 -76.14
C ALA A 168 38.24 12.00 -77.30
#